data_AF-A0A166IDF5-F1
#
_entry.id   AF-A0A166IDF5-F1
#
_cell.length_a   1.000
_cell.length_b   1.000
_cell.length_c   1.000
_cell.angle_alpha   90.00
_cell.angle_beta   90.00
_cell.angle_gamma   90.00
#
_symmetry.space_group_name_H-M   'P 1'
#
loop_
_entity.id
_entity.type
_entity.pdbx_description
1 polymer ?
#
loop_
_entity_poly.entity_id
_entity_poly.type
_entity_poly.pdbx_seq_one_letter_code
_entity_poly.pdbx_strand_id
1 'polypeptide(L)'
;MDFHLTAEDDHYIMAKAREVDASGVERAHREADTLYQANQVAEKRSKTAIRVQKKQKESDRLARVHLILDYEVLEGLKNKELKDQLDLHRKVPGNSIGTRSSLSTKKPMLEALKTLISSFGGQQALDSLPITDSRDSRVPIENNADGIVEGRWGSEYDSEAE
;
A
#
# COMPACT_ATOMS: atom_id res chain seq x y z
N MET A 1 -55.29 21.71 5.89
CA MET A 1 -56.05 20.95 4.88
C MET A 1 -55.07 19.97 4.29
N ASP A 2 -55.25 18.69 4.59
CA ASP A 2 -54.40 17.64 4.07
C ASP A 2 -54.93 17.28 2.68
N PHE A 3 -54.08 17.42 1.66
CA PHE A 3 -54.41 17.00 0.30
C PHE A 3 -54.28 15.48 0.24
N HIS A 4 -55.42 14.80 0.12
CA HIS A 4 -55.45 13.36 -0.13
C HIS A 4 -55.40 13.12 -1.65
N LEU A 5 -54.46 12.26 -2.07
CA LEU A 5 -54.41 11.76 -3.44
C LEU A 5 -55.68 10.97 -3.75
N THR A 6 -56.26 11.22 -4.91
CA THR A 6 -57.38 10.42 -5.41
C THR A 6 -56.85 9.18 -6.13
N ALA A 7 -57.69 8.15 -6.31
CA ALA A 7 -57.30 6.94 -7.03
C ALA A 7 -56.84 7.23 -8.47
N GLU A 8 -57.39 8.27 -9.10
CA GLU A 8 -56.98 8.71 -10.44
C GLU A 8 -55.56 9.29 -10.45
N ASP A 9 -55.19 10.03 -9.40
CA ASP A 9 -53.84 10.56 -9.22
C ASP A 9 -52.82 9.42 -9.04
N ASP A 10 -53.17 8.40 -8.24
CA ASP A 10 -52.31 7.24 -8.02
C ASP A 10 -52.06 6.47 -9.32
N HIS A 11 -53.10 6.23 -10.13
CA HIS A 11 -52.96 5.60 -11.44
C HIS A 11 -52.08 6.42 -12.39
N TYR A 12 -52.25 7.74 -12.39
CA TYR A 12 -51.42 8.65 -13.20
C TYR A 12 -49.95 8.60 -12.78
N ILE A 13 -49.67 8.64 -11.46
CA ILE A 13 -48.31 8.55 -10.91
C ILE A 13 -47.66 7.22 -11.30
N MET A 14 -48.37 6.10 -11.16
CA MET A 14 -47.85 4.79 -11.55
C MET A 14 -47.58 4.67 -13.06
N ALA A 15 -48.47 5.21 -13.90
CA ALA A 15 -48.27 5.22 -15.34
C ALA A 15 -47.04 6.05 -15.74
N LYS A 16 -46.85 7.21 -15.12
CA LYS A 16 -45.68 8.06 -15.32
C LYS A 16 -44.39 7.42 -14.80
N ALA A 17 -44.42 6.75 -13.65
CA ALA A 17 -43.27 6.00 -13.15
C ALA A 17 -42.85 4.91 -14.16
N ARG A 18 -43.80 4.14 -14.69
CA ARG A 18 -43.53 3.12 -15.72
C ARG A 18 -42.98 3.71 -17.02
N GLU A 19 -43.47 4.88 -17.45
CA GLU A 19 -42.94 5.59 -18.63
C GLU A 19 -41.48 6.04 -18.41
N VAL A 20 -41.17 6.54 -17.22
CA VAL A 20 -39.80 6.90 -16.83
C VAL A 20 -38.89 5.67 -16.75
N ASP A 21 -39.36 4.56 -16.18
CA ASP A 21 -38.59 3.32 -16.13
C ASP A 21 -38.33 2.76 -17.54
N ALA A 22 -39.34 2.80 -18.41
CA ALA A 22 -39.24 2.38 -19.81
C ALA A 22 -38.28 3.26 -20.63
N SER A 23 -38.09 4.52 -20.25
CA SER A 23 -37.11 5.42 -20.89
C SER A 23 -35.67 4.93 -20.75
N GLY A 24 -35.37 4.05 -19.78
CA GLY A 24 -34.05 3.48 -19.58
C GLY A 24 -32.98 4.46 -19.07
N VAL A 25 -33.36 5.70 -18.74
CA VAL A 25 -32.44 6.75 -18.27
C VAL A 25 -31.69 6.33 -17.02
N GLU A 26 -32.38 5.75 -16.05
CA GLU A 26 -31.78 5.25 -14.81
C GLU A 26 -30.79 4.11 -15.07
N ARG A 27 -31.11 3.21 -16.01
CA ARG A 27 -30.20 2.14 -16.44
C ARG A 27 -28.94 2.72 -17.07
N ALA A 28 -29.07 3.68 -17.97
CA ALA A 28 -27.94 4.36 -18.60
C ALA A 28 -27.07 5.10 -17.57
N HIS A 29 -27.70 5.73 -16.56
CA HIS A 29 -26.98 6.38 -15.47
C HIS A 29 -26.16 5.38 -14.65
N ARG A 30 -26.76 4.25 -14.25
CA ARG A 30 -26.05 3.17 -13.54
C ARG A 30 -24.90 2.60 -14.36
N GLU A 31 -25.09 2.39 -15.65
CA GLU A 31 -24.03 1.94 -16.55
C GLU A 31 -22.90 2.98 -16.63
N ALA A 32 -23.22 4.27 -16.72
CA ALA A 32 -22.20 5.33 -16.71
C ALA A 32 -21.43 5.40 -15.38
N ASP A 33 -22.13 5.28 -14.24
CA ASP A 33 -21.51 5.28 -12.91
C ASP A 33 -20.59 4.08 -12.72
N THR A 34 -21.04 2.89 -13.09
CA THR A 34 -20.24 1.66 -12.98
C THR A 34 -18.98 1.74 -13.85
N LEU A 35 -19.10 2.25 -15.08
CA LEU A 35 -17.96 2.49 -15.97
C LEU A 35 -16.98 3.51 -15.38
N TYR A 36 -17.48 4.63 -14.84
CA TYR A 36 -16.65 5.65 -14.21
C TYR A 36 -15.89 5.09 -13.00
N GLN A 37 -16.58 4.34 -12.13
CA GLN A 37 -15.96 3.69 -10.98
C GLN A 37 -14.91 2.66 -11.41
N ALA A 38 -15.21 1.84 -12.42
CA ALA A 38 -14.27 0.86 -12.97
C ALA A 38 -13.00 1.54 -13.49
N ASN A 39 -13.15 2.65 -14.23
CA ASN A 39 -12.04 3.44 -14.74
C ASN A 39 -11.17 4.02 -13.61
N GLN A 40 -11.80 4.57 -12.56
CA GLN A 40 -11.06 5.07 -11.39
C GLN A 40 -10.29 3.97 -10.67
N VAL A 41 -10.88 2.78 -10.51
CA VAL A 41 -10.19 1.63 -9.90
C VAL A 41 -9.02 1.19 -10.77
N ALA A 42 -9.21 1.11 -12.08
CA ALA A 42 -8.14 0.75 -13.02
C ALA A 42 -6.96 1.73 -12.95
N GLU A 43 -7.24 3.04 -12.91
CA GLU A 43 -6.22 4.08 -12.77
C GLU A 43 -5.47 3.99 -11.43
N LYS A 44 -6.18 3.74 -10.33
CA LYS A 44 -5.54 3.55 -9.01
C LYS A 44 -4.66 2.30 -9.00
N ARG A 45 -5.12 1.20 -9.59
CA ARG A 45 -4.36 -0.05 -9.74
C ARG A 45 -3.11 0.14 -10.59
N SER A 46 -3.18 0.86 -11.71
CA SER A 46 -2.00 1.12 -12.53
C SER A 46 -0.97 1.99 -11.81
N LYS A 47 -1.40 3.06 -11.12
CA LYS A 47 -0.52 3.92 -10.30
C LYS A 47 0.17 3.14 -9.18
N THR A 48 -0.57 2.28 -8.49
CA THR A 48 0.01 1.44 -7.42
C THR A 48 0.99 0.42 -7.97
N ALA A 49 0.68 -0.26 -9.07
CA ALA A 49 1.60 -1.18 -9.74
C ALA A 49 2.91 -0.49 -10.14
N ILE A 50 2.86 0.71 -10.71
CA ILE A 50 4.06 1.50 -11.05
C ILE A 50 4.89 1.82 -9.80
N ARG A 51 4.24 2.22 -8.70
CA ARG A 51 4.93 2.51 -7.42
C ARG A 51 5.62 1.27 -6.86
N VAL A 52 4.93 0.13 -6.87
CA VAL A 52 5.48 -1.15 -6.41
C VAL A 52 6.67 -1.55 -7.27
N GLN A 53 6.57 -1.49 -8.59
CA GLN A 53 7.69 -1.79 -9.49
C GLN A 53 8.90 -0.86 -9.26
N LYS A 54 8.67 0.45 -9.04
CA LYS A 54 9.75 1.39 -8.72
C LYS A 54 10.45 1.05 -7.41
N LYS A 55 9.67 0.74 -6.37
CA LYS A 55 10.21 0.31 -5.06
C LYS A 55 11.00 -0.99 -5.20
N GLN A 56 10.47 -1.97 -5.94
CA GLN A 56 11.16 -3.24 -6.18
C GLN A 56 12.48 -3.04 -6.93
N LYS A 57 12.48 -2.23 -8.00
CA LYS A 57 13.71 -1.89 -8.72
C LYS A 57 14.75 -1.20 -7.82
N GLU A 58 14.30 -0.32 -6.91
CA GLU A 58 15.19 0.32 -5.94
C GLU A 58 15.72 -0.68 -4.91
N SER A 59 14.89 -1.59 -4.40
CA SER A 59 15.34 -2.64 -3.49
C SER A 59 16.30 -3.63 -4.14
N ASP A 60 16.02 -4.06 -5.37
CA ASP A 60 16.88 -4.97 -6.12
C ASP A 60 18.22 -4.32 -6.43
N ARG A 61 18.21 -3.02 -6.75
CA ARG A 61 19.43 -2.23 -6.94
C ARG A 61 20.25 -2.18 -5.65
N LEU A 62 19.62 -1.89 -4.52
CA LEU A 62 20.30 -1.83 -3.23
C LEU A 62 20.80 -3.21 -2.76
N ALA A 63 20.07 -4.30 -3.05
CA ALA A 63 20.49 -5.65 -2.69
C ALA A 63 21.80 -6.09 -3.38
N ARG A 64 22.13 -5.49 -4.53
CA ARG A 64 23.40 -5.73 -5.26
C ARG A 64 24.56 -4.88 -4.74
N VAL A 65 24.28 -3.85 -3.94
CA VAL A 65 25.31 -2.97 -3.39
C VAL A 65 25.82 -3.59 -2.10
N HIS A 66 27.12 -3.89 -2.06
CA HIS A 66 27.76 -4.37 -0.84
C HIS A 66 27.89 -3.24 0.18
N LEU A 67 27.67 -3.57 1.46
CA LEU A 67 27.89 -2.66 2.56
C LEU A 67 29.40 -2.42 2.72
N ILE A 68 29.83 -1.16 2.62
CA ILE A 68 31.24 -0.78 2.73
C ILE A 68 31.49 -0.24 4.13
N LEU A 69 32.43 -0.87 4.86
CA LEU A 69 32.83 -0.46 6.21
C LEU A 69 34.19 0.26 6.24
N ASP A 70 34.87 0.39 5.11
CA ASP A 70 36.19 1.02 5.00
C ASP A 70 36.08 2.52 4.71
N TYR A 71 36.71 3.34 5.55
CA TYR A 71 36.71 4.79 5.44
C TYR A 71 37.38 5.30 4.17
N GLU A 72 38.49 4.70 3.75
CA GLU A 72 39.25 5.16 2.58
C GLU A 72 38.43 4.94 1.30
N VAL A 73 37.74 3.80 1.25
CA VAL A 73 36.85 3.45 0.14
C VAL A 73 35.65 4.41 0.08
N LEU A 74 35.08 4.80 1.22
CA LEU A 74 33.94 5.72 1.27
C LEU A 74 34.26 7.11 0.70
N GLU A 75 35.47 7.63 0.91
CA GLU A 75 35.86 8.95 0.41
C GLU A 75 35.86 9.02 -1.13
N GLY A 76 36.22 7.91 -1.78
CA GLY A 76 36.23 7.76 -3.24
C GLY A 76 34.85 7.67 -3.88
N LEU A 77 33.78 7.40 -3.10
CA LEU A 77 32.44 7.20 -3.64
C LEU A 77 31.79 8.50 -4.13
N LYS A 78 30.93 8.35 -5.14
CA LYS A 78 30.05 9.41 -5.65
C LYS A 78 28.85 9.61 -4.72
N ASN A 79 28.23 10.78 -4.77
CA ASN A 79 27.06 11.12 -3.93
C ASN A 79 25.91 10.10 -4.01
N LYS A 80 25.70 9.47 -5.17
CA LYS A 80 24.66 8.45 -5.34
C LYS A 80 25.00 7.18 -4.55
N GLU A 81 26.25 6.75 -4.62
CA GLU A 81 26.74 5.56 -3.91
C GLU A 81 26.75 5.79 -2.40
N LEU A 82 27.11 7.00 -1.94
CA LEU A 82 27.02 7.35 -0.52
C LEU A 82 25.60 7.33 0.02
N LYS A 83 24.62 7.77 -0.78
CA LYS A 83 23.20 7.64 -0.42
C LYS A 83 22.77 6.18 -0.32
N ASP A 84 23.21 5.36 -1.28
CA ASP A 84 22.93 3.92 -1.26
C ASP A 84 23.52 3.26 0.00
N GLN A 85 24.76 3.61 0.39
CA GLN A 85 25.38 3.14 1.64
C GLN A 85 24.58 3.59 2.88
N LEU A 86 24.14 4.85 2.95
CA LEU A 86 23.29 5.31 4.06
C LEU A 86 21.97 4.54 4.13
N ASP A 87 21.36 4.24 2.99
CA ASP A 87 20.11 3.47 2.96
C ASP A 87 20.32 2.00 3.35
N LEU A 88 21.47 1.41 3.01
CA LEU A 88 21.85 0.08 3.48
C LEU A 88 22.05 0.06 4.99
N HIS A 89 22.80 1.02 5.53
CA HIS A 89 23.04 1.10 6.97
C HIS A 89 21.76 1.34 7.79
N ARG A 90 20.75 2.03 7.23
CA ARG A 90 19.42 2.19 7.85
C ARG A 90 18.63 0.89 7.97
N LYS A 91 18.92 -0.11 7.13
CA LYS A 91 18.27 -1.43 7.19
C LYS A 91 18.89 -2.34 8.25
N VAL A 92 20.10 -2.02 8.70
CA VAL A 92 20.78 -2.80 9.75
C VAL A 92 20.16 -2.44 11.10
N PRO A 93 19.68 -3.43 11.87
CA PRO A 93 19.09 -3.18 13.18
C PRO A 93 20.11 -2.56 14.13
N GLY A 94 19.67 -1.58 14.95
CA GLY A 94 20.53 -0.86 15.90
C GLY A 94 21.16 0.43 15.37
N ASN A 95 21.09 0.70 14.07
CA ASN A 95 21.63 1.93 13.48
C ASN A 95 20.59 3.06 13.46
N SER A 96 20.90 4.19 14.09
CA SER A 96 20.10 5.42 14.02
C SER A 96 20.78 6.45 13.12
N ILE A 97 20.26 6.62 11.90
CA ILE A 97 20.76 7.59 10.92
C ILE A 97 19.70 8.65 10.67
N GLY A 98 20.10 9.93 10.65
CA GLY A 98 19.23 11.05 10.30
C GLY A 98 18.57 10.91 8.92
N THR A 99 17.51 11.67 8.65
CA THR A 99 16.74 11.60 7.39
C THR A 99 17.56 12.06 6.17
N ARG A 100 17.18 11.62 4.96
CA ARG A 100 17.88 12.05 3.71
C ARG A 100 17.94 13.58 3.54
N SER A 101 16.97 14.31 4.10
CA SER A 101 16.93 15.77 4.06
C SER A 101 18.04 16.46 4.85
N SER A 102 18.50 15.87 5.96
CA SER A 102 19.60 16.44 6.76
C SER A 102 20.98 16.16 6.17
N LEU A 103 21.10 15.16 5.29
CA LEU A 103 22.35 14.69 4.69
C LEU A 103 22.35 14.89 3.16
N SER A 104 22.15 16.14 2.71
CA SER A 104 22.00 16.45 1.28
C SER A 104 23.34 16.57 0.53
N THR A 105 24.42 16.95 1.22
CA THR A 105 25.76 17.19 0.65
C THR A 105 26.75 16.08 0.99
N LYS A 106 27.85 15.95 0.22
CA LYS A 106 28.83 14.85 0.36
C LYS A 106 29.46 14.78 1.75
N LYS A 107 29.88 15.95 2.28
CA LYS A 107 30.57 16.07 3.57
C LYS A 107 29.76 15.50 4.75
N PRO A 108 28.51 15.94 5.01
CA PRO A 108 27.73 15.40 6.13
C PRO A 108 27.34 13.92 5.91
N MET A 109 27.18 13.47 4.66
CA MET A 109 26.97 12.04 4.39
C MET A 109 28.18 11.19 4.82
N LEU A 110 29.39 11.65 4.48
CA LEU A 110 30.63 10.98 4.88
C LEU A 110 30.81 11.00 6.39
N GLU A 111 30.60 12.15 7.04
CA GLU A 111 30.69 12.25 8.50
C GLU A 111 29.72 11.29 9.20
N ALA A 112 28.46 11.24 8.74
CA ALA A 112 27.46 10.33 9.29
C ALA A 112 27.80 8.85 9.08
N LEU A 113 28.35 8.47 7.91
CA LEU A 113 28.84 7.10 7.69
C LEU A 113 30.05 6.80 8.56
N LYS A 114 30.95 7.77 8.73
CA LYS A 114 32.16 7.60 9.54
C LYS A 114 31.84 7.36 11.01
N THR A 115 30.95 8.18 11.58
CA THR A 115 30.50 8.03 12.97
C THR A 115 29.78 6.70 13.18
N LEU A 116 28.97 6.28 12.21
CA LEU A 116 28.24 5.03 12.29
C LEU A 116 29.17 3.80 12.25
N ILE A 117 30.14 3.77 11.35
CA ILE A 117 31.12 2.68 11.28
C ILE A 117 31.95 2.65 12.57
N SER A 118 32.30 3.82 13.12
CA SER A 118 32.99 3.91 14.41
C SER A 118 32.17 3.29 15.54
N SER A 119 30.85 3.54 15.59
CA SER A 119 29.97 2.89 16.58
C SER A 119 29.78 1.40 16.33
N PHE A 120 29.75 0.98 15.06
CA PHE A 120 29.54 -0.41 14.66
C PHE A 120 30.76 -1.29 14.95
N GLY A 121 31.97 -0.75 14.77
CA GLY A 121 33.22 -1.41 15.14
C GLY A 121 33.36 -1.69 16.64
N GLY A 122 32.67 -0.91 17.49
CA GLY A 122 32.58 -1.17 18.92
C GLY A 122 31.60 -2.29 19.30
N GLN A 123 30.58 -2.55 18.48
CA GLN A 123 29.53 -3.55 18.77
C GLN A 123 29.92 -4.97 18.33
N GLN A 124 30.66 -5.14 17.23
CA GLN A 124 31.15 -6.46 16.82
C GLN A 124 32.11 -7.10 17.84
N ALA A 125 32.73 -6.30 18.72
CA ALA A 125 33.52 -6.82 19.83
C ALA A 125 32.68 -7.51 20.93
N LEU A 126 31.37 -7.23 21.01
CA LEU A 126 30.46 -7.78 22.02
C LEU A 126 29.61 -8.97 21.52
N ASP A 127 29.42 -9.11 20.20
CA ASP A 127 28.58 -10.16 19.60
C ASP A 127 29.35 -11.47 19.28
N SER A 128 30.59 -11.63 19.76
CA SER A 128 31.38 -12.87 19.60
C SER A 128 31.03 -13.97 20.63
N LEU A 129 29.91 -13.84 21.36
CA LEU A 129 29.38 -14.94 22.17
C LEU A 129 28.56 -15.91 21.30
N PRO A 130 28.74 -17.22 21.45
CA PRO A 130 28.00 -18.20 20.67
C PRO A 130 26.51 -18.06 20.95
N ILE A 131 25.74 -17.69 19.93
CA ILE A 131 24.28 -17.75 19.96
C ILE A 131 23.92 -19.23 20.09
N THR A 132 23.65 -19.67 21.33
CA THR A 132 22.97 -20.94 21.55
C THR A 132 21.56 -20.78 20.98
N ASP A 133 21.32 -21.53 19.91
CA ASP A 133 20.03 -21.70 19.25
C ASP A 133 19.00 -22.19 20.27
N SER A 134 18.13 -21.28 20.72
CA SER A 134 17.08 -21.56 21.68
C SER A 134 15.98 -20.52 21.53
N ARG A 135 15.16 -20.69 20.49
CA ARG A 135 13.68 -20.69 20.55
C ARG A 135 13.07 -20.58 19.16
N ASP A 136 13.04 -21.76 18.55
CA ASP A 136 11.86 -22.29 17.89
C ASP A 136 10.62 -22.10 18.78
N SER A 137 9.70 -21.22 18.36
CA SER A 137 8.24 -21.32 18.57
C SER A 137 7.56 -20.05 18.06
N ARG A 138 7.45 -19.89 16.73
CA ARG A 138 6.41 -19.01 16.17
C ARG A 138 5.72 -19.74 15.04
N VAL A 139 4.59 -20.33 15.43
CA VAL A 139 3.62 -21.06 14.60
C VAL A 139 3.35 -20.30 13.29
N PRO A 140 3.28 -20.98 12.13
CA PRO A 140 2.89 -20.35 10.88
C PRO A 140 1.45 -19.82 10.99
N ILE A 141 1.26 -18.53 10.73
CA ILE A 141 -0.08 -17.99 10.50
C ILE A 141 -0.48 -18.42 9.09
N GLU A 142 -1.28 -19.48 9.02
CA GLU A 142 -1.91 -19.92 7.79
C GLU A 142 -2.79 -18.80 7.23
N ASN A 143 -2.49 -18.40 5.99
CA ASN A 143 -3.33 -17.53 5.19
C ASN A 143 -4.57 -18.35 4.79
N ASN A 144 -5.68 -18.18 5.53
CA ASN A 144 -7.00 -18.62 5.09
C ASN A 144 -7.43 -17.77 3.89
N ALA A 145 -6.98 -18.16 2.70
CA ALA A 145 -7.61 -17.84 1.44
C ALA A 145 -8.67 -18.91 1.16
N ASP A 146 -9.80 -18.85 1.86
CA ASP A 146 -11.05 -19.49 1.45
C ASP A 146 -12.19 -18.91 2.29
N GLY A 147 -12.94 -18.01 1.67
CA GLY A 147 -14.01 -17.25 2.30
C GLY A 147 -14.77 -16.44 1.26
N ILE A 148 -15.13 -17.09 0.16
CA ILE A 148 -16.20 -16.63 -0.72
C ILE A 148 -17.46 -16.57 0.14
N VAL A 149 -17.77 -15.40 0.67
CA VAL A 149 -19.11 -15.12 1.21
C VAL A 149 -19.98 -14.80 0.01
N GLU A 150 -20.54 -15.85 -0.60
CA GLU A 150 -21.78 -15.74 -1.36
C GLU A 150 -22.88 -15.29 -0.39
N GLY A 151 -23.00 -13.97 -0.25
CA GLY A 151 -24.12 -13.29 0.39
C GLY A 151 -25.38 -13.45 -0.46
N ARG A 152 -25.95 -14.65 -0.36
CA ARG A 152 -27.37 -15.02 -0.47
C ARG A 152 -28.33 -13.82 -0.53
N TRP A 153 -28.93 -13.67 -1.71
CA TRP A 153 -30.21 -13.03 -2.01
C TRP A 153 -31.11 -12.77 -0.81
N GLY A 154 -31.23 -11.51 -0.40
CA GLY A 154 -32.35 -11.00 0.39
C GLY A 154 -33.43 -10.49 -0.57
N SER A 155 -34.18 -11.43 -1.16
CA SER A 155 -35.48 -11.18 -1.79
C SER A 155 -36.55 -11.47 -0.74
N GLU A 156 -36.79 -10.51 0.14
CA GLU A 156 -37.95 -10.48 1.03
C GLU A 156 -38.70 -9.19 0.74
N TYR A 157 -39.68 -9.26 -0.16
CA TYR A 157 -40.91 -8.47 -0.10
C TYR A 157 -42.04 -9.33 -0.67
N ASP A 158 -42.77 -9.91 0.28
CA ASP A 158 -44.22 -10.02 0.36
C ASP A 158 -44.99 -10.72 -0.77
N SER A 159 -45.26 -11.99 -0.50
CA SER A 159 -46.51 -12.65 -0.86
C SER A 159 -47.62 -12.27 0.14
N GLU A 160 -48.63 -11.55 -0.33
CA GLU A 160 -50.04 -11.43 0.13
C GLU A 160 -50.67 -10.45 -0.91
N ALA A 161 -51.76 -10.70 -1.64
CA ALA A 161 -52.96 -11.48 -1.39
C ALA A 161 -53.64 -11.90 -2.73
N GLU A 162 -54.64 -12.77 -2.58
CA GLU A 162 -55.61 -13.29 -3.57
C GLU A 162 -56.32 -12.24 -4.44
#